data_AF-A0A917XJ24-F1
#
_entry.id   AF-A0A917XJ24-F1
#
_cell.length_a   1.000
_cell.length_b   1.000
_cell.length_c   1.000
_cell.angle_alpha   90.00
_cell.angle_beta   90.00
_cell.angle_gamma   90.00
#
_symmetry.space_group_name_H-M   'P 1'
#
loop_
_entity.id
_entity.type
_entity.pdbx_description
1 polymer ?
#
loop_
_entity_poly.entity_id
_entity_poly.type
_entity_poly.pdbx_seq_one_letter_code
_entity_poly.pdbx_strand_id
1 'polypeptide(L)'
;MPRPFRFGVNLLADDPSSALGPLLERRPELTLDRALALPIVVVGTLAEVVARVRGLRERYGFSYLTVLEPSMEAFAPVVEALSA
;
A
#
# COMPACT_ATOMS: atom_id res chain seq x y z
N MET A 1 27.17 1.59 -5.35
CA MET A 1 25.94 0.94 -4.86
C MET A 1 24.74 1.59 -5.53
N PRO A 2 23.86 0.86 -6.23
CA PRO A 2 22.61 1.43 -6.72
C PRO A 2 21.80 1.92 -5.51
N ARG A 3 21.28 3.16 -5.58
CA ARG A 3 20.45 3.70 -4.50
C ARG A 3 19.15 2.89 -4.44
N PRO A 4 18.66 2.47 -3.26
CA PRO A 4 17.36 1.83 -3.17
C PRO A 4 16.31 2.80 -3.71
N PHE A 5 15.52 2.34 -4.69
CA PHE A 5 14.37 3.09 -5.19
C PHE A 5 13.40 3.25 -4.03
N ARG A 6 13.23 4.48 -3.56
CA ARG A 6 12.41 4.83 -2.39
C ARG A 6 11.08 5.38 -2.91
N PHE A 7 10.02 4.59 -2.81
CA PHE A 7 8.66 5.03 -3.11
C PHE A 7 7.84 4.83 -1.83
N GLY A 8 7.29 5.92 -1.30
CA GLY A 8 6.57 5.90 -0.03
C GLY A 8 5.19 6.51 -0.21
N VAL A 9 4.17 5.69 -0.01
CA VAL A 9 2.96 5.86 0.83
C VAL A 9 2.27 4.49 0.74
N ASN A 10 1.83 3.89 1.85
CA ASN A 10 0.86 2.80 1.82
C ASN A 10 -0.17 3.02 2.91
N LEU A 11 -1.42 3.21 2.49
CA LEU A 11 -2.61 3.17 3.33
C LEU A 11 -3.06 1.71 3.43
N LEU A 12 -3.11 1.17 4.64
CA LEU A 12 -3.85 -0.05 4.95
C LEU A 12 -5.09 0.36 5.74
N ALA A 13 -6.26 0.04 5.22
CA ALA A 13 -7.54 0.24 5.89
C ALA A 13 -8.48 -0.89 5.53
N ASP A 14 -9.36 -1.29 6.46
CA ASP A 14 -10.38 -2.30 6.20
C ASP A 14 -11.44 -1.83 5.19
N ASP A 15 -11.64 -0.51 5.06
CA ASP A 15 -12.51 0.10 4.04
C ASP A 15 -11.70 1.02 3.09
N PRO A 16 -11.47 0.59 1.83
CA PRO A 16 -10.76 1.38 0.84
C PRO A 16 -11.44 2.72 0.52
N SER A 17 -12.76 2.80 0.61
CA SER A 17 -13.50 4.04 0.29
C SER A 17 -13.26 5.10 1.36
N SER A 18 -13.28 4.70 2.64
CA SER A 18 -12.96 5.56 3.78
C SER A 18 -11.51 6.05 3.75
N ALA A 19 -10.56 5.17 3.44
CA ALA A 19 -9.14 5.55 3.40
C ALA A 19 -8.75 6.44 2.23
N LEU A 20 -9.40 6.26 1.08
CA LEU A 20 -9.10 7.03 -0.12
C LEU A 20 -9.94 8.31 -0.23
N GLY A 21 -11.00 8.47 0.55
CA GLY A 21 -11.84 9.68 0.58
C GLY A 21 -11.02 10.98 0.58
N PRO A 22 -10.11 11.19 1.54
CA PRO A 22 -9.29 12.41 1.57
C PRO A 22 -8.36 12.59 0.37
N LEU A 23 -7.94 11.50 -0.29
CA LEU A 23 -7.14 11.53 -1.51
C LEU A 23 -8.00 11.93 -2.72
N LEU A 24 -9.18 11.34 -2.84
CA LEU A 24 -10.14 11.59 -3.93
C LEU A 24 -10.69 13.02 -3.86
N GLU A 25 -10.93 13.56 -2.66
CA GLU A 25 -11.32 14.96 -2.46
C GLU A 25 -10.25 15.94 -2.94
N ARG A 26 -8.97 15.63 -2.69
CA ARG A 26 -7.84 16.48 -3.12
C ARG A 26 -7.47 16.29 -4.59
N ARG A 27 -7.89 15.18 -5.20
CA ARG A 27 -7.56 14.76 -6.57
C ARG A 27 -8.84 14.36 -7.29
N PRO A 28 -9.71 15.33 -7.65
CA PRO A 28 -11.01 15.06 -8.26
C PRO A 28 -10.92 14.37 -9.62
N GLU A 29 -9.76 14.38 -10.27
CA GLU A 29 -9.48 13.62 -11.50
C GLU A 29 -9.26 12.12 -11.25
N LEU A 30 -9.05 11.70 -10.00
CA LEU A 30 -8.80 10.32 -9.62
C LEU A 30 -10.12 9.65 -9.26
N THR A 31 -10.49 8.57 -9.95
CA THR A 31 -11.61 7.72 -9.53
C THR A 31 -11.15 6.69 -8.49
N LEU A 32 -12.08 6.13 -7.72
CA LEU A 32 -11.78 5.09 -6.74
C LEU A 32 -11.04 3.89 -7.36
N ASP A 33 -11.51 3.37 -8.50
CA ASP A 33 -10.84 2.26 -9.21
C ASP A 33 -9.42 2.61 -9.63
N ARG A 34 -9.20 3.85 -10.08
CA ARG A 34 -7.87 4.34 -10.48
C ARG A 34 -6.96 4.49 -9.27
N ALA A 35 -7.49 4.93 -8.14
CA ALA A 35 -6.77 5.01 -6.89
C ALA A 35 -6.34 3.63 -6.40
N LEU A 36 -7.25 2.64 -6.42
CA LEU A 36 -6.95 1.25 -6.04
C LEU A 36 -5.93 0.57 -6.96
N ALA A 37 -5.87 0.99 -8.23
CA ALA A 37 -4.86 0.50 -9.17
C ALA A 37 -3.44 1.05 -8.87
N LEU A 38 -3.31 2.11 -8.07
CA LEU A 38 -2.01 2.72 -7.77
C LEU A 38 -1.11 1.74 -7.00
N PRO A 39 0.20 1.70 -7.30
CA PRO A 39 1.16 0.86 -6.57
C PRO A 39 1.28 1.19 -5.07
N ILE A 40 0.87 2.40 -4.66
CA ILE A 40 0.94 2.94 -3.30
C ILE A 40 -0.33 2.71 -2.47
N VAL A 41 -1.34 2.06 -3.06
CA VAL A 41 -2.58 1.74 -2.37
C VAL A 41 -2.61 0.23 -2.19
N VAL A 42 -2.61 -0.21 -0.94
CA VAL A 42 -2.57 -1.62 -0.58
C VAL A 42 -3.67 -1.87 0.45
N VAL A 43 -4.83 -2.26 -0.05
CA VAL A 43 -6.04 -2.47 0.73
C VAL A 43 -6.62 -3.84 0.38
N GLY A 44 -7.10 -4.55 1.39
CA GLY A 44 -7.69 -5.88 1.26
C GLY A 44 -7.42 -6.74 2.50
N THR A 45 -7.75 -8.01 2.40
CA THR A 45 -7.41 -9.01 3.42
C THR A 45 -5.89 -9.16 3.57
N LEU A 46 -5.45 -9.73 4.70
CA LEU A 46 -4.02 -10.01 4.95
C LEU A 46 -3.35 -10.75 3.77
N ALA A 47 -4.00 -11.79 3.25
CA ALA A 47 -3.46 -12.58 2.14
C ALA A 47 -3.32 -11.75 0.85
N GLU A 48 -4.33 -10.94 0.51
CA GLU A 48 -4.30 -10.06 -0.66
C GLU A 48 -3.22 -9.00 -0.53
N VAL A 49 -3.07 -8.41 0.66
CA VAL A 49 -2.05 -7.40 0.97
C VAL A 49 -0.65 -7.99 0.87
N VAL A 50 -0.40 -9.16 1.46
CA VAL A 50 0.90 -9.86 1.36
C VAL A 50 1.23 -10.18 -0.10
N ALA A 51 0.27 -10.73 -0.85
CA ALA A 51 0.45 -11.01 -2.27
C ALA A 51 0.75 -9.74 -3.07
N ARG A 52 0.04 -8.64 -2.78
CA ARG A 52 0.26 -7.34 -3.41
C ARG A 52 1.66 -6.82 -3.14
N VAL A 53 2.13 -6.84 -1.89
CA VAL A 53 3.48 -6.40 -1.52
C VAL A 53 4.56 -7.21 -2.24
N ARG A 54 4.41 -8.54 -2.31
CA ARG A 54 5.32 -9.40 -3.07
C ARG A 54 5.31 -9.04 -4.56
N GLY A 55 4.13 -8.82 -5.14
CA GLY A 55 3.97 -8.40 -6.54
C GLY A 55 4.57 -7.01 -6.82
N LEU A 56 4.53 -6.08 -5.86
CA LEU A 56 5.19 -4.78 -5.99
C LEU A 56 6.72 -4.94 -6.08
N ARG A 57 7.30 -5.82 -5.26
CA ARG A 57 8.73 -6.15 -5.34
C ARG A 57 9.10 -6.81 -6.67
N GLU A 58 8.31 -7.77 -7.11
CA GLU A 58 8.57 -8.50 -8.36
C GLU A 58 8.46 -7.59 -9.59
N ARG A 59 7.39 -6.80 -9.67
CA ARG A 59 7.10 -5.95 -10.84
C ARG A 59 7.94 -4.68 -10.90
N TYR A 60 8.18 -4.04 -9.75
CA TYR A 60 8.79 -2.71 -9.68
C TYR A 60 10.12 -2.66 -8.93
N GLY A 61 10.57 -3.78 -8.35
CA GLY A 61 11.82 -3.82 -7.59
C GLY A 61 11.75 -3.12 -6.24
N PHE A 62 10.55 -2.85 -5.70
CA PHE A 62 10.41 -2.20 -4.40
C PHE A 62 11.06 -3.03 -3.29
N SER A 63 11.96 -2.41 -2.55
CA SER A 63 12.70 -3.04 -1.44
C SER A 63 12.49 -2.35 -0.09
N TYR A 64 11.71 -1.26 -0.08
CA TYR A 64 11.40 -0.49 1.11
C TYR A 64 10.03 0.13 0.95
N LEU A 65 9.18 -0.03 1.97
CA LEU A 65 7.83 0.53 2.01
C LEU A 65 7.72 1.44 3.23
N THR A 66 6.93 2.50 3.10
CA THR A 66 6.56 3.37 4.23
C THR A 66 5.09 3.16 4.52
N VAL A 67 4.78 2.80 5.76
CA VAL A 67 3.42 2.66 6.28
C VAL A 67 3.07 3.95 7.01
N LEU A 68 1.88 4.47 6.78
CA LEU A 68 1.42 5.66 7.52
C LEU A 68 1.12 5.28 8.97
N GLU A 69 1.39 6.20 9.90
CA GLU A 69 1.21 6.01 11.34
C GLU A 69 -0.16 5.37 11.71
N PRO A 70 -1.32 5.84 11.18
CA PRO A 70 -2.62 5.26 11.54
C PRO A 70 -2.79 3.80 11.10
N SER A 71 -2.00 3.35 10.13
CA SER A 71 -2.04 2.00 9.57
C SER A 71 -0.96 1.09 10.15
N MET A 72 -0.08 1.58 11.03
CA MET A 72 1.08 0.81 11.50
C MET A 72 0.68 -0.47 12.25
N GLU A 73 -0.27 -0.39 13.19
CA GLU A 73 -0.72 -1.57 13.94
C GLU A 73 -1.44 -2.59 13.04
N ALA A 74 -2.33 -2.11 12.18
CA ALA A 74 -3.04 -2.97 11.22
C ALA A 74 -2.08 -3.66 10.24
N PHE A 75 -0.94 -3.04 9.94
CA PHE A 75 0.07 -3.61 9.03
C PHE A 75 1.03 -4.59 9.72
N ALA A 76 1.04 -4.66 11.06
CA ALA A 76 1.94 -5.57 11.78
C ALA A 76 1.85 -7.05 11.33
N PRO A 77 0.65 -7.65 11.14
CA PRO A 77 0.52 -9.02 10.65
C PRO A 77 1.11 -9.23 9.24
N VAL A 78 1.12 -8.18 8.41
CA VAL A 78 1.73 -8.23 7.07
C VAL A 78 3.25 -8.36 7.19
N VAL A 79 3.86 -7.63 8.12
CA VAL A 79 5.31 -7.71 8.38
C VAL A 79 5.69 -9.11 8.87
N GLU A 80 4.90 -9.68 9.79
CA GLU A 80 5.11 -11.05 10.27
C GLU A 80 5.04 -12.07 9.12
N ALA A 81 4.02 -11.98 8.27
CA ALA A 81 3.84 -12.87 7.12
C ALA A 81 4.90 -12.71 6.02
N LEU A 82 5.57 -11.56 5.93
CA LEU A 82 6.66 -11.32 4.98
C LEU A 82 8.03 -11.72 5.51
N SER A 83 8.15 -11.89 6.83
CA SER A 83 9.40 -12.26 7.52
C SER A 83 9.56 -13.77 7.70
N ALA A 84 8.50 -14.54 7.47
CA ALA A 84 8.50 -16.01 7.39
C ALA A 84 9.05 -16.49 6.04
#